data_AF-A0A5J4PY88-F1
#
_entry.id   AF-A0A5J4PY88-F1
#
_cell.length_a   1.000
_cell.length_b   1.000
_cell.length_c   1.000
_cell.angle_alpha   90.00
_cell.angle_beta   90.00
_cell.angle_gamma   90.00
#
_symmetry.space_group_name_H-M   'P 1'
#
loop_
_entity.id
_entity.type
_entity.pdbx_description
1 polymer ?
#
loop_
_entity_poly.entity_id
_entity_poly.type
_entity_poly.pdbx_seq_one_letter_code
_entity_poly.pdbx_strand_id
1 'polypeptide(L)' 'VRKIALNLLKKDCGKESLRSKRLKAGWNKEYLIDLLKF' A
#
# COMPACT_ATOMS: atom_id res chain seq x y z
N VAL A 1 11.24 -6.15 -7.38
CA VAL A 1 10.77 -5.27 -6.28
C VAL A 1 9.50 -4.48 -6.62
N ARG A 2 9.46 -3.65 -7.69
CA ARG A 2 8.26 -2.82 -8.04
C ARG A 2 6.94 -3.60 -8.17
N LYS A 3 6.95 -4.78 -8.81
CA LYS A 3 5.75 -5.59 -9.03
C LYS A 3 5.16 -6.13 -7.72
N ILE A 4 6.00 -6.51 -6.78
CA ILE A 4 5.59 -7.02 -5.46
C ILE A 4 4.93 -5.89 -4.65
N ALA A 5 5.57 -4.72 -4.58
CA ALA A 5 5.01 -3.56 -3.90
C ALA A 5 3.67 -3.12 -4.51
N LEU A 6 3.55 -3.13 -5.84
CA LEU A 6 2.28 -2.81 -6.52
C LEU A 6 1.18 -3.83 -6.23
N ASN A 7 1.51 -5.13 -6.20
CA ASN A 7 0.54 -6.17 -5.84
C ASN A 7 0.09 -6.05 -4.38
N LEU A 8 1.01 -5.69 -3.47
CA LEU A 8 0.69 -5.44 -2.07
C LEU A 8 -0.29 -4.26 -1.93
N LEU A 9 0.00 -3.12 -2.58
CA LEU A 9 -0.87 -1.94 -2.58
C LEU A 9 -2.24 -2.18 -3.25
N LYS A 10 -2.34 -3.17 -4.14
CA LYS A 10 -3.60 -3.59 -4.76
C LYS A 10 -4.46 -4.49 -3.87
N LYS A 11 -3.88 -5.13 -2.84
CA LYS A 11 -4.65 -5.92 -1.87
C LYS A 11 -5.58 -5.02 -1.03
N ASP A 12 -5.19 -3.78 -0.81
CA ASP A 12 -6.04 -2.78 -0.19
C ASP A 12 -7.26 -2.48 -1.09
N CYS A 13 -8.47 -2.81 -0.63
CA CYS A 13 -9.73 -2.59 -1.37
C CYS A 13 -10.25 -1.14 -1.33
N GLY A 14 -9.48 -0.18 -0.79
CA GLY A 14 -9.88 1.22 -0.72
C GLY A 14 -10.04 1.85 -2.10
N LYS A 15 -10.98 2.82 -2.21
CA LYS A 15 -11.25 3.61 -3.43
C LYS A 15 -10.12 4.58 -3.81
N GLU A 16 -9.02 4.60 -3.06
CA GLU A 16 -7.87 5.47 -3.32
C GLU A 16 -7.07 5.01 -4.55
N SER A 17 -6.49 5.96 -5.29
CA SER A 17 -5.59 5.64 -6.39
C SER A 17 -4.31 4.94 -5.89
N LEU A 18 -3.67 4.13 -6.75
CA LEU A 18 -2.38 3.50 -6.42
C LEU A 18 -1.29 4.52 -6.07
N ARG A 19 -1.34 5.72 -6.66
CA ARG A 19 -0.42 6.81 -6.35
C ARG A 19 -0.61 7.30 -4.91
N SER A 20 -1.87 7.50 -4.50
CA SER A 20 -2.22 7.90 -3.13
C SER A 20 -1.81 6.83 -2.13
N LYS A 21 -2.09 5.55 -2.39
CA LYS A 21 -1.68 4.42 -1.53
C LYS A 21 -0.17 4.34 -1.37
N ARG A 22 0.59 4.56 -2.46
CA ARG A 22 2.06 4.59 -2.41
C ARG A 22 2.59 5.75 -1.58
N LEU A 23 1.99 6.94 -1.72
CA LEU A 23 2.36 8.10 -0.91
C LEU A 23 2.06 7.82 0.57
N LYS A 24 0.86 7.32 0.88
CA LYS A 24 0.43 6.92 2.23
C LYS A 24 1.36 5.90 2.86
N ALA A 25 1.72 4.84 2.14
CA ALA A 25 2.69 3.84 2.60
C ALA A 25 4.11 4.39 2.81
N GLY A 26 4.45 5.54 2.20
CA GLY A 26 5.74 6.20 2.37
C GLY A 26 5.89 6.99 3.67
N TRP A 27 4.79 7.49 4.26
CA TRP A 27 4.82 8.31 5.48
C TRP A 27 4.02 7.71 6.66
N ASN A 28 3.03 6.87 6.39
CA ASN A 28 2.21 6.22 7.41
C ASN A 28 2.72 4.79 7.66
N LYS A 29 3.47 4.63 8.76
CA LYS A 29 4.02 3.34 9.20
C LYS A 29 2.93 2.32 9.55
N GLU A 30 1.85 2.74 10.20
CA GLU A 30 0.76 1.84 10.59
C GLU A 30 0.09 1.25 9.36
N TYR A 31 -0.21 2.09 8.37
CA TYR A 31 -0.75 1.66 7.08
C TYR A 31 0.15 0.64 6.37
N LEU A 32 1.47 0.85 6.40
CA LEU A 32 2.43 -0.10 5.83
C LEU A 32 2.46 -1.43 6.60
N ILE A 33 2.39 -1.39 7.93
CA ILE A 33 2.35 -2.59 8.77
C ILE A 33 1.06 -3.38 8.51
N ASP A 34 -0.09 -2.71 8.41
CA ASP A 34 -1.35 -3.35 8.11
C ASP A 34 -1.34 -4.00 6.72
N LEU A 35 -0.77 -3.33 5.71
CA LEU A 35 -0.53 -3.89 4.38
C LEU A 35 0.35 -5.15 4.38
N LEU A 36 1.28 -5.26 5.33
CA LEU A 36 2.21 -6.38 5.45
C LEU A 36 1.67 -7.54 6.30
N LYS A 37 0.69 -7.28 7.18
CA LYS A 37 0.02 -8.30 8.00
C LYS A 37 -0.98 -9.16 7.20
N PHE A 38 -1.27 -8.79 5.95
CA PHE A 38 -2.16 -9.48 5.00
C PHE A 38 -1.46 -10.42 4.02
#